data_AF-T0N2T2-F1
#
_entry.id   AF-T0N2T2-F1
#
_cell.length_a   1.000
_cell.length_b   1.000
_cell.length_c   1.000
_cell.angle_alpha   90.00
_cell.angle_beta   90.00
_cell.angle_gamma   90.00
#
_symmetry.space_group_name_H-M   'P 1'
#
loop_
_entity.id
_entity.type
_entity.pdbx_description
1 polymer ?
#
loop_
_entity_poly.entity_id
_entity_poly.type
_entity_poly.pdbx_seq_one_letter_code
_entity_poly.pdbx_strand_id
1 'polypeptide(L)' 'MITGSRNIFDSNGNLILPRGAIEEYKREKQLSKARYPTGVYVSCPRCGHTWERQGRSAGILKCGRCGNRIMVGEIL' A
#
# COMPACT_ATOMS: atom_id res chain seq x y z
N MET A 1 -18.55 -25.84 -0.45
CA MET A 1 -19.01 -24.94 -1.54
C MET A 1 -20.44 -24.58 -1.18
N ILE A 2 -20.78 -23.36 -0.75
CA ILE A 2 -20.87 -22.12 -1.53
C ILE A 2 -20.51 -20.93 -0.61
N THR A 3 -19.40 -20.24 -0.88
CA THR A 3 -19.08 -18.94 -0.25
C THR A 3 -19.61 -17.84 -1.16
N GLY A 4 -20.79 -17.31 -0.84
CA GLY A 4 -21.38 -16.18 -1.53
C GLY A 4 -21.69 -15.08 -0.52
N SER A 5 -20.70 -14.27 -0.17
CA SER A 5 -20.91 -13.03 0.59
C SER A 5 -21.75 -12.09 -0.27
N ARG A 6 -23.08 -12.17 -0.15
CA ARG A 6 -24.01 -11.26 -0.83
C ARG A 6 -23.83 -9.87 -0.24
N ASN A 7 -23.25 -8.97 -1.01
CA ASN A 7 -23.22 -7.54 -0.71
C ASN A 7 -24.67 -7.04 -0.58
N ILE A 8 -25.01 -6.45 0.57
CA ILE A 8 -26.33 -5.88 0.84
C ILE A 8 -26.26 -4.39 0.50
N PHE A 9 -27.17 -3.89 -0.32
CA PHE A 9 -27.23 -2.48 -0.72
C PHE A 9 -28.55 -1.84 -0.24
N ASP A 10 -28.52 -0.55 0.09
CA ASP A 10 -29.73 0.24 0.39
C ASP A 10 -30.47 0.66 -0.88
N SER A 11 -31.68 1.22 -0.74
CA SER A 11 -32.50 1.69 -1.86
C SER A 11 -31.84 2.78 -2.72
N ASN A 12 -30.83 3.47 -2.18
CA ASN A 12 -30.02 4.47 -2.88
C ASN A 12 -28.74 3.87 -3.51
N GLY A 13 -28.55 2.55 -3.43
CA GLY A 13 -27.40 1.86 -4.00
C GLY A 13 -26.13 1.90 -3.14
N ASN A 14 -26.20 2.36 -1.88
CA ASN A 14 -25.04 2.33 -0.97
C ASN A 14 -24.86 0.94 -0.38
N LEU A 15 -23.60 0.50 -0.28
CA LEU A 15 -23.25 -0.77 0.37
C LEU A 15 -23.51 -0.68 1.88
N ILE A 16 -24.41 -1.52 2.38
CA ILE A 16 -24.68 -1.67 3.81
C ILE A 16 -23.68 -2.68 4.38
N LEU A 17 -22.69 -2.16 5.10
CA LEU A 17 -21.77 -2.98 5.87
C LEU A 17 -22.42 -3.32 7.23
N PRO A 18 -22.69 -4.60 7.54
CA PRO A 18 -23.18 -4.99 8.86
C PRO A 18 -22.15 -4.63 9.93
N ARG A 19 -22.60 -4.26 11.14
CA ARG A 19 -21.72 -3.79 12.24
C ARG A 19 -20.53 -4.72 12.52
N GLY A 20 -20.71 -6.05 12.39
CA GLY A 20 -19.62 -7.01 12.52
C GLY A 20 -18.49 -6.81 11.49
N ALA A 21 -18.86 -6.63 10.22
CA ALA A 21 -17.90 -6.39 9.13
C ALA A 21 -17.17 -5.05 9.27
N ILE A 22 -17.82 -4.03 9.87
CA ILE A 22 -17.18 -2.74 10.16
C ILE A 22 -16.07 -2.91 11.22
N GLU A 23 -16.34 -3.69 12.27
CA GLU A 23 -15.38 -3.92 13.35
C GLU A 23 -14.23 -4.83 12.89
N GLU A 24 -14.51 -5.84 12.05
CA GLU A 24 -13.48 -6.64 11.37
C GLU A 24 -12.59 -5.77 10.48
N TYR A 25 -13.18 -4.92 9.63
CA TYR A 25 -12.42 -3.99 8.78
C TYR A 25 -11.57 -3.01 9.60
N LYS A 26 -12.10 -2.46 10.71
CA LYS A 26 -11.33 -1.58 11.60
C LYS A 26 -10.18 -2.32 12.26
N ARG A 27 -10.39 -3.56 12.70
CA ARG A 27 -9.37 -4.40 13.33
C ARG A 27 -8.26 -4.76 12.35
N GLU A 28 -8.61 -5.14 11.12
CA GLU A 28 -7.66 -5.39 10.04
C GLU A 28 -6.89 -4.12 9.64
N LYS A 29 -7.58 -2.97 9.58
CA LYS A 29 -6.95 -1.67 9.29
C LYS A 29 -6.03 -1.18 10.41
N GLN A 30 -6.33 -1.51 11.66
CA GLN A 30 -5.44 -1.26 12.79
C GLN A 30 -4.21 -2.18 12.76
N LEU A 31 -4.38 -3.44 12.37
CA LEU A 31 -3.28 -4.40 12.20
C LEU A 31 -2.38 -4.05 11.00
N SER A 32 -2.96 -3.56 9.90
CA SER A 32 -2.19 -3.12 8.72
C SER A 32 -1.47 -1.79 8.91
N LYS A 33 -1.94 -0.94 9.85
CA LYS A 33 -1.19 0.25 10.30
C LYS A 33 0.13 -0.08 11.00
N ALA A 34 0.40 -1.34 11.37
CA ALA A 34 1.59 -1.74 12.12
C ALA A 34 2.64 -2.53 11.30
N ARG A 35 2.37 -2.88 10.03
CA ARG A 35 3.33 -3.58 9.15
C ARG A 35 3.54 -2.80 7.86
N TYR A 36 4.34 -1.75 7.96
CA TYR A 36 4.94 -1.15 6.80
C TYR A 36 5.96 -2.15 6.24
N PRO A 37 6.07 -2.33 4.92
CA PRO A 37 7.22 -3.00 4.36
C PRO A 37 8.46 -2.19 4.74
N THR A 38 9.20 -2.69 5.74
CA THR A 38 10.60 -2.32 5.94
C THR A 38 11.35 -2.77 4.69
N GLY A 39 11.63 -1.80 3.82
CA GLY A 39 12.49 -1.99 2.65
C GLY A 39 11.75 -2.13 1.33
N VAL A 40 11.45 -0.99 0.70
CA VAL A 40 11.16 -0.98 -0.74
C VAL A 40 12.48 -0.90 -1.49
N TYR A 41 12.78 -1.91 -2.29
CA TYR A 41 13.97 -1.92 -3.13
C TYR A 41 13.76 -1.03 -4.35
N VAL A 42 14.61 -0.02 -4.49
CA VAL A 42 14.60 0.89 -5.64
C VAL A 42 15.77 0.56 -6.54
N SER A 43 15.49 0.33 -7.81
CA SER A 43 16.51 0.09 -8.85
C SER A 43 16.74 1.35 -9.67
N CYS A 44 18.01 1.67 -9.95
CA CYS A 44 18.34 2.76 -10.85
C CYS A 44 18.11 2.35 -12.32
N PRO A 45 17.24 3.04 -13.07
CA PRO A 45 16.98 2.70 -14.47
C PRO A 45 18.20 2.94 -15.38
N ARG A 46 19.19 3.72 -14.92
CA ARG A 46 20.37 4.07 -15.71
C ARG A 46 21.53 3.07 -15.56
N CYS A 47 21.75 2.53 -14.36
CA CYS A 47 22.90 1.67 -14.08
C CYS A 47 22.56 0.34 -13.40
N GLY A 48 21.27 0.07 -13.18
CA GLY A 48 20.80 -1.18 -12.55
C GLY A 48 21.13 -1.33 -11.07
N HIS A 49 21.75 -0.33 -10.43
CA HIS A 49 22.06 -0.39 -9.01
C HIS A 49 20.77 -0.40 -8.18
N THR A 50 20.63 -1.37 -7.28
CA THR A 50 19.45 -1.54 -6.43
C THR A 50 19.82 -1.30 -4.97
N TRP A 51 19.00 -0.56 -4.24
CA TRP A 51 19.19 -0.34 -2.81
C TRP A 51 17.86 -0.33 -2.07
N GLU A 52 17.92 -0.65 -0.78
CA GLU A 52 16.77 -0.59 0.10
C GLU A 52 16.46 0.86 0.46
N ARG A 53 15.19 1.24 0.29
CA ARG A 53 14.65 2.51 0.74
C ARG A 53 13.73 2.29 1.93
N GLN A 54 14.01 2.99 3.02
CA GLN A 54 13.15 3.04 4.20
C GLN A 54 12.27 4.29 4.16
N GLY A 55 10.97 4.13 4.41
CA GLY A 55 10.00 5.22 4.54
C GLY A 55 8.97 5.35 3.41
N ARG A 56 7.88 6.09 3.70
CA ARG A 56 6.72 6.28 2.81
C ARG A 56 6.83 7.42 1.81
N SER A 57 7.75 8.36 2.01
CA SER A 57 7.68 9.66 1.34
C SER A 57 7.81 9.54 -0.18
N ALA A 58 6.93 10.17 -0.96
CA ALA A 58 7.26 10.44 -2.37
C ALA A 58 8.50 11.36 -2.44
N GLY A 59 9.32 11.26 -3.48
CA GLY A 59 10.46 12.15 -3.61
C GLY A 59 11.43 11.82 -4.73
N ILE A 60 12.49 12.61 -4.80
CA ILE A 60 13.60 12.40 -5.73
C ILE A 60 14.73 11.70 -4.98
N LEU A 61 15.05 10.47 -5.39
CA LEU A 61 16.22 9.75 -4.92
C LEU A 61 17.39 9.98 -5.85
N LYS A 62 18.59 10.10 -5.29
CA LYS A 62 19.84 10.14 -6.05
C LYS A 62 20.50 8.76 -5.98
N CYS A 63 20.79 8.16 -7.13
CA CYS A 63 21.54 6.92 -7.19
C CYS A 63 22.96 7.14 -6.64
N GLY A 64 23.37 6.39 -5.62
CA GLY A 64 24.71 6.47 -5.04
C GLY A 64 25.82 6.06 -6.01
N ARG A 65 25.50 5.32 -7.08
CA ARG A 65 26.48 4.80 -8.03
C ARG A 65 26.74 5.71 -9.24
N CYS A 66 25.68 6.20 -9.88
CA CYS A 66 25.80 7.01 -11.11
C CYS A 66 25.29 8.45 -10.94
N GLY A 67 24.79 8.81 -9.76
CA GLY A 67 24.24 10.14 -9.49
C GLY A 67 22.89 10.44 -10.14
N ASN A 68 22.31 9.49 -10.89
CA ASN A 68 21.03 9.68 -11.56
C ASN A 68 19.91 9.97 -10.56
N ARG A 69 19.02 10.91 -10.90
CA ARG A 69 17.85 11.27 -10.09
C ARG A 69 16.66 10.43 -10.52
N ILE A 70 15.97 9.83 -9.56
CA ILE A 70 14.83 8.93 -9.78
C ILE A 70 13.67 9.46 -8.97
N MET A 71 12.55 9.71 -9.64
CA MET A 71 11.31 10.08 -8.97
C MET A 71 10.61 8.81 -8.50
N VAL A 72 10.29 8.75 -7.20
CA VAL A 72 9.56 7.64 -6.58
C VAL A 72 8.27 8.18 -6.00
N GLY A 73 7.16 7.48 -6.30
CA GLY A 73 5.85 7.79 -5.76
C GLY A 73 5.73 7.43 -4.27
N GLU A 74 4.60 7.84 -3.67
CA GLU A 74 4.22 7.39 -2.33
C GLU A 74 3.88 5.90 -2.38
N ILE A 75 4.40 5.15 -1.40
CA ILE A 75 4.07 3.73 -1.24
C ILE A 75 2.82 3.67 -0.36
N LEU A 76 1.65 3.49 -0.98
CA LEU A 76 0.34 3.36 -0.33
C LEU A 76 0.18 2.03 0.41
#